data_AF-X0Q759-F1
#
_entry.id   AF-X0Q759-F1
#
_cell.length_a   1.000
_cell.length_b   1.000
_cell.length_c   1.000
_cell.angle_alpha   90.00
_cell.angle_beta   90.00
_cell.angle_gamma   90.00
#
_symmetry.space_group_name_H-M   'P 1'
#
loop_
_entity.id
_entity.type
_entity.pdbx_description
1 polymer ?
#
loop_
_entity_poly.entity_id
_entity_poly.type
_entity_poly.pdbx_seq_one_letter_code
_entity_poly.pdbx_strand_id
1 'polypeptide(L)'
;MVNTIASTRTRTRTGLRVDAELDTGDYPIGISVGRDELRALPIRPHAQCGTWNYTIEPTHADAAPVPGRDRERERAAAVAMLADSRLTGMTGDELDELTARLASAQAARAEQRRWHQRGGRRRNAPGAGGRRLLSDAAALLITVVYLRQVCSQRVLSELLGVNPNSIGEIIAETRMLLDEHGHHVTPTTGLRFTTAAGLSDFLRDGPAPDPAPNRPLPETLSHPALTGMSRRQLGELVERLAVRQAALVERRRYTQHGGERMPGGRGGIFLQKITDAERVLATVLHRRRLCTRAVLAELFQVSPRTIGNALLDVRPLLEQDGYTPAPAPTRYRTAAALLAAVPQEEGDTTESTH
;
A
#
# COMPACT_ATOMS: atom_id res chain seq x y z
N MET A 1 -21.53 -32.30 23.54
CA MET A 1 -20.24 -32.55 24.22
C MET A 1 -19.21 -32.84 23.15
N VAL A 2 -18.19 -31.98 23.00
CA VAL A 2 -17.08 -32.22 22.06
C VAL A 2 -16.00 -32.95 22.87
N ASN A 3 -15.82 -34.24 22.60
CA ASN A 3 -14.79 -35.06 23.24
C ASN A 3 -13.43 -34.61 22.71
N THR A 4 -12.71 -33.82 23.50
CA THR A 4 -11.34 -33.41 23.21
C THR A 4 -10.40 -34.60 23.44
N ILE A 5 -9.49 -34.85 22.50
CA ILE A 5 -8.49 -35.94 22.55
C ILE A 5 -7.42 -35.56 23.58
N ALA A 6 -7.78 -35.59 24.86
CA ALA A 6 -6.82 -35.46 25.94
C ALA A 6 -6.20 -36.85 26.19
N SER A 7 -4.93 -37.00 25.81
CA SER A 7 -4.05 -38.11 26.22
C SER A 7 -4.63 -39.53 26.07
N THR A 8 -5.22 -39.86 24.92
CA THR A 8 -5.68 -41.23 24.64
C THR A 8 -4.76 -41.93 23.64
N ARG A 9 -4.13 -43.04 24.07
CA ARG A 9 -3.58 -44.07 23.18
C ARG A 9 -4.74 -44.69 22.40
N THR A 10 -5.11 -44.09 21.29
CA THR A 10 -6.20 -44.58 20.44
C THR A 10 -5.61 -45.51 19.40
N ARG A 11 -5.82 -46.83 19.58
CA ARG A 11 -5.39 -47.86 18.61
C ARG A 11 -6.54 -48.08 17.63
N THR A 12 -6.34 -47.81 16.35
CA THR A 12 -7.33 -48.19 15.33
C THR A 12 -7.37 -49.73 15.21
N ARG A 13 -8.47 -50.30 14.70
CA ARG A 13 -8.63 -51.76 14.53
C ARG A 13 -7.52 -52.41 13.68
N THR A 14 -6.83 -51.62 12.85
CA THR A 14 -5.70 -51.99 11.99
C THR A 14 -4.32 -51.73 12.61
N GLY A 15 -4.25 -51.24 13.86
CA GLY A 15 -2.98 -51.12 14.61
C GLY A 15 -2.27 -49.77 14.51
N LEU A 16 -2.89 -48.72 13.95
CA LEU A 16 -2.29 -47.38 13.96
C LEU A 16 -2.22 -46.85 15.39
N ARG A 17 -1.03 -46.40 15.80
CA ARG A 17 -0.78 -45.73 17.07
C ARG A 17 -0.51 -44.26 16.80
N VAL A 18 -1.30 -43.39 17.40
CA VAL A 18 -1.16 -41.93 17.30
C VAL A 18 -0.71 -41.43 18.67
N ASP A 19 0.47 -40.83 18.73
CA ASP A 19 0.97 -40.11 19.89
C ASP A 19 0.68 -38.62 19.67
N ALA A 20 0.08 -37.97 20.66
CA ALA A 20 -0.25 -36.55 20.64
C ALA A 20 0.30 -35.90 21.91
N GLU A 21 0.98 -34.77 21.73
CA GLU A 21 1.57 -33.98 22.81
C GLU A 21 0.99 -32.57 22.78
N LEU A 22 0.92 -31.93 23.94
CA LEU A 22 0.55 -30.52 24.02
C LEU A 22 1.73 -29.69 23.55
N ASP A 23 1.56 -29.03 22.41
CA ASP A 23 2.50 -28.02 21.95
C ASP A 23 2.34 -26.75 22.81
N THR A 24 3.34 -26.50 23.67
CA THR A 24 3.40 -25.29 24.50
C THR A 24 4.07 -24.12 23.78
N GLY A 25 4.34 -24.25 22.49
CA GLY A 25 4.88 -23.19 21.66
C GLY A 25 3.92 -22.00 21.55
N ASP A 26 4.47 -20.80 21.66
CA ASP A 26 3.71 -19.56 21.45
C ASP A 26 3.73 -19.19 19.96
N TYR A 27 2.58 -19.32 19.30
CA TYR A 27 2.43 -18.99 17.88
C TYR A 27 1.70 -17.65 17.72
N PRO A 28 2.39 -16.58 17.29
CA PRO A 28 1.74 -15.30 17.13
C PRO A 28 0.83 -15.31 15.89
N ILE A 29 -0.37 -14.78 16.05
CA ILE A 29 -1.34 -14.61 14.96
C ILE A 29 -1.00 -13.38 14.09
N GLY A 30 -1.37 -13.43 12.81
CA GLY A 30 -1.21 -12.30 11.89
C GLY A 30 0.10 -12.29 11.09
N ILE A 31 0.92 -13.34 11.19
CA ILE A 31 2.07 -13.55 10.30
C ILE A 31 1.55 -13.69 8.86
N SER A 32 2.19 -12.98 7.93
CA SER A 32 1.96 -13.18 6.50
C SER A 32 2.97 -14.20 5.96
N VAL A 33 2.47 -15.21 5.24
CA VAL A 33 3.30 -16.19 4.52
C VAL A 33 3.21 -15.90 3.03
N GLY A 34 4.36 -15.73 2.38
CA GLY A 34 4.42 -15.41 0.96
C GLY A 34 3.94 -16.59 0.09
N ARG A 35 3.46 -16.30 -1.14
CA ARG A 35 3.09 -17.37 -2.09
C ARG A 35 4.27 -18.26 -2.44
N ASP A 36 5.45 -17.67 -2.60
CA ASP A 36 6.64 -18.43 -2.97
C ASP A 36 7.14 -19.29 -1.81
N GLU A 37 7.02 -18.79 -0.56
CA GLU A 37 7.28 -19.60 0.64
C GLU A 37 6.29 -20.77 0.73
N LEU A 38 5.00 -20.54 0.49
CA LEU A 38 3.99 -21.59 0.53
C LEU A 38 4.21 -22.64 -0.59
N ARG A 39 4.64 -22.20 -1.78
CA ARG A 39 4.98 -23.09 -2.91
C ARG A 39 6.26 -23.88 -2.68
N ALA A 40 7.19 -23.35 -1.88
CA ALA A 40 8.43 -24.04 -1.53
C ALA A 40 8.22 -25.20 -0.56
N LEU A 41 7.05 -25.27 0.10
CA LEU A 41 6.72 -26.39 0.97
C LEU A 41 6.58 -27.69 0.14
N PRO A 42 7.15 -28.82 0.59
CA PRO A 42 7.07 -30.09 -0.10
C PRO A 42 5.70 -30.76 0.10
N ILE A 43 4.64 -30.11 -0.39
CA ILE A 43 3.26 -30.57 -0.27
C ILE A 43 2.89 -31.43 -1.48
N ARG A 44 2.56 -32.69 -1.24
CA ARG A 44 2.01 -33.62 -2.25
C ARG A 44 0.51 -33.79 -2.03
N PRO A 45 -0.35 -33.20 -2.89
CA PRO A 45 -1.79 -33.43 -2.82
C PRO A 45 -2.13 -34.88 -3.20
N HIS A 46 -3.11 -35.47 -2.52
CA HIS A 46 -3.58 -36.82 -2.82
C HIS A 46 -4.60 -36.80 -3.96
N ALA A 47 -4.73 -37.93 -4.67
CA ALA A 47 -5.67 -38.06 -5.78
C ALA A 47 -7.14 -37.85 -5.35
N GLN A 48 -7.49 -38.32 -4.15
CA GLN A 48 -8.79 -38.08 -3.57
C GLN A 48 -8.77 -36.83 -2.69
N CYS A 49 -9.50 -35.81 -3.14
CA CYS A 49 -9.71 -34.56 -2.39
C CYS A 49 -8.41 -33.82 -2.03
N GLY A 50 -7.48 -33.72 -2.98
CA GLY A 50 -6.15 -33.11 -2.82
C GLY A 50 -6.11 -31.67 -2.28
N THR A 51 -7.23 -30.94 -2.32
CA THR A 51 -7.35 -29.59 -1.72
C THR A 51 -7.23 -29.60 -0.20
N TRP A 52 -7.63 -30.69 0.47
CA TRP A 52 -7.58 -30.83 1.93
C TRP A 52 -6.93 -32.14 2.40
N ASN A 53 -6.63 -33.06 1.48
CA ASN A 53 -5.88 -34.28 1.76
C ASN A 53 -4.53 -34.24 1.04
N TYR A 54 -3.46 -33.98 1.79
CA TYR A 54 -2.11 -33.84 1.26
C TYR A 54 -1.07 -34.37 2.25
N THR A 55 0.08 -34.78 1.73
CA THR A 55 1.26 -35.14 2.53
C THR A 55 2.25 -33.99 2.49
N ILE A 56 2.76 -33.55 3.64
CA ILE A 56 3.95 -32.69 3.71
C ILE A 56 5.14 -33.62 3.88
N GLU A 57 6.02 -33.72 2.87
CA GLU A 57 7.17 -34.62 2.96
C GLU A 57 8.18 -34.10 4.00
N PRO A 58 8.72 -34.98 4.86
CA PRO A 58 9.77 -34.58 5.78
C PRO A 58 10.98 -34.10 4.97
N THR A 59 11.42 -32.88 5.24
CA THR A 59 12.74 -32.42 4.75
C THR A 59 13.76 -33.23 5.54
N HIS A 60 14.51 -34.12 4.88
CA HIS A 60 15.37 -35.13 5.52
C HIS A 60 16.22 -34.56 6.66
N ALA A 61 16.39 -35.36 7.72
CA ALA A 61 17.11 -35.02 8.95
C ALA A 61 18.60 -34.62 8.78
N ASP A 62 19.18 -34.83 7.59
CA ASP A 62 20.54 -34.40 7.23
C ASP A 62 20.61 -32.97 6.67
N ALA A 63 19.47 -32.38 6.31
CA ALA A 63 19.41 -30.95 6.14
C ALA A 63 19.47 -30.34 7.54
N ALA A 64 20.60 -29.71 7.88
CA ALA A 64 20.67 -28.83 9.04
C ALA A 64 19.37 -28.02 9.08
N PRO A 65 18.67 -27.95 10.24
CA PRO A 65 17.41 -27.23 10.30
C PRO A 65 17.66 -25.88 9.66
N VAL A 66 17.06 -25.62 8.50
CA VAL A 66 17.16 -24.31 7.86
C VAL A 66 16.75 -23.38 8.98
N PRO A 67 17.66 -22.52 9.51
CA PRO A 67 17.30 -21.66 10.61
C PRO A 67 16.06 -20.94 10.11
N GLY A 68 14.91 -21.26 10.71
CA GLY A 68 13.69 -20.59 10.33
C GLY A 68 14.04 -19.12 10.41
N ARG A 69 13.90 -18.38 9.30
CA ARG A 69 14.20 -16.94 9.28
C ARG A 69 13.74 -16.41 10.61
N ASP A 70 14.62 -15.74 11.32
CA ASP A 70 14.24 -15.18 12.61
C ASP A 70 13.35 -13.98 12.34
N ARG A 71 12.09 -14.28 11.98
CA ARG A 71 11.08 -13.32 11.57
C ARG A 71 10.82 -12.33 12.69
N GLU A 72 11.10 -12.70 13.93
CA GLU A 72 11.03 -11.79 15.07
C GLU A 72 12.18 -10.80 15.04
N ARG A 73 13.43 -11.24 14.88
CA ARG A 73 14.60 -10.34 14.72
C ARG A 73 14.49 -9.48 13.46
N GLU A 74 14.09 -10.04 12.33
CA GLU A 74 13.89 -9.30 11.08
C GLU A 74 12.81 -8.22 11.25
N ARG A 75 11.70 -8.55 11.90
CA ARG A 75 10.64 -7.59 12.21
C ARG A 75 11.11 -6.52 13.19
N ALA A 76 11.84 -6.89 14.23
CA ALA A 76 12.38 -5.94 15.20
C ALA A 76 13.34 -4.95 14.52
N ALA A 77 14.21 -5.44 13.63
CA ALA A 77 15.08 -4.61 12.82
C ALA A 77 14.28 -3.68 11.90
N ALA A 78 13.26 -4.20 11.21
CA ALA A 78 12.38 -3.39 10.37
C ALA A 78 11.63 -2.31 11.16
N VAL A 79 11.12 -2.60 12.36
CA VAL A 79 10.49 -1.61 13.23
C VAL A 79 11.50 -0.54 13.67
N ALA A 80 12.72 -0.93 14.03
CA ALA A 80 13.77 0.01 14.39
C ALA A 80 14.12 0.95 13.23
N MET A 81 14.15 0.43 11.99
CA MET A 81 14.33 1.24 10.78
C MET A 81 13.22 2.28 10.59
N LEU A 82 11.97 1.95 10.93
CA LEU A 82 10.86 2.90 10.82
C LEU A 82 10.96 4.08 11.81
N ALA A 83 11.78 3.97 12.86
CA ALA A 83 12.01 5.06 13.82
C ALA A 83 12.96 6.15 13.32
N ASP A 84 13.58 5.98 12.15
CA ASP A 84 14.48 6.98 11.57
C ASP A 84 13.77 8.31 11.34
N SER A 85 14.38 9.40 11.82
CA SER A 85 13.85 10.78 11.72
C SER A 85 13.56 11.21 10.27
N ARG A 86 14.25 10.65 9.27
CA ARG A 86 13.99 10.91 7.85
C ARG A 86 12.62 10.37 7.41
N LEU A 87 12.12 9.32 8.08
CA LEU A 87 10.82 8.72 7.79
C LEU A 87 9.71 9.31 8.67
N THR A 88 9.96 9.43 9.97
CA THR A 88 8.96 9.91 10.94
C THR A 88 8.83 11.44 10.92
N GLY A 89 9.87 12.17 10.50
CA GLY A 89 9.95 13.62 10.64
C GLY A 89 10.09 14.09 12.09
N MET A 90 10.35 13.18 13.03
CA MET A 90 10.42 13.44 14.46
C MET A 90 11.80 13.05 14.99
N THR A 91 12.27 13.73 16.03
CA THR A 91 13.43 13.29 16.79
C THR A 91 13.10 12.04 17.63
N GLY A 92 14.11 11.34 18.13
CA GLY A 92 13.90 10.22 19.05
C GLY A 92 13.11 10.65 20.30
N ASP A 93 13.45 11.81 20.86
CA ASP A 93 12.80 12.36 22.05
C ASP A 93 11.32 12.71 21.78
N GLU A 94 11.00 13.31 20.64
CA GLU A 94 9.62 13.62 20.24
C GLU A 94 8.78 12.35 20.07
N LEU A 95 9.38 11.30 19.52
CA LEU A 95 8.74 10.00 19.36
C LEU A 95 8.50 9.31 20.71
N ASP A 96 9.46 9.38 21.62
CA ASP A 96 9.34 8.82 22.97
C ASP A 96 8.27 9.57 23.78
N GLU A 97 8.22 10.90 23.67
CA GLU A 97 7.19 11.72 24.29
C GLU A 97 5.79 11.37 23.76
N LEU A 98 5.64 11.21 22.43
CA LEU A 98 4.38 10.81 21.82
C LEU A 98 3.98 9.39 22.21
N THR A 99 4.94 8.46 22.30
CA THR A 99 4.71 7.09 22.76
C THR A 99 4.19 7.08 24.20
N ALA A 100 4.85 7.85 25.09
CA ALA A 100 4.44 7.97 26.49
C ALA A 100 3.02 8.58 26.61
N ARG A 101 2.72 9.59 25.80
CA ARG A 101 1.41 10.27 25.79
C ARG A 101 0.28 9.33 25.40
N LEU A 102 0.49 8.44 24.42
CA LEU A 102 -0.52 7.53 23.90
C LEU A 102 -0.65 6.21 24.68
N ALA A 103 0.35 5.86 25.50
CA ALA A 103 0.45 4.54 26.14
C ALA A 103 -0.79 4.15 26.95
N SER A 104 -1.36 5.09 27.72
CA SER A 104 -2.54 4.83 28.56
C SER A 104 -3.80 4.54 27.71
N ALA A 105 -4.01 5.31 26.64
CA ALA A 105 -5.13 5.16 25.74
C ALA A 105 -5.00 3.88 24.88
N GLN A 106 -3.77 3.53 24.46
CA GLN A 106 -3.48 2.27 23.78
C GLN A 106 -3.77 1.06 24.70
N ALA A 107 -3.35 1.12 25.96
CA ALA A 107 -3.62 0.08 26.95
C ALA A 107 -5.13 -0.08 27.21
N ALA A 108 -5.86 1.04 27.35
CA ALA A 108 -7.31 1.03 27.56
C ALA A 108 -8.06 0.37 26.37
N ARG A 109 -7.73 0.75 25.13
CA ARG A 109 -8.32 0.14 23.93
C ARG A 109 -7.94 -1.32 23.75
N ALA A 110 -6.70 -1.69 24.07
CA ALA A 110 -6.27 -3.09 24.04
C ALA A 110 -7.09 -3.94 25.03
N GLU A 111 -7.39 -3.44 26.22
CA GLU A 111 -8.23 -4.14 27.18
C GLU A 111 -9.70 -4.18 26.75
N GLN A 112 -10.24 -3.10 26.17
CA GLN A 112 -11.59 -3.07 25.60
C GLN A 112 -11.76 -4.13 24.49
N ARG A 113 -10.78 -4.25 23.57
CA ARG A 113 -10.80 -5.32 22.55
C ARG A 113 -10.84 -6.71 23.19
N ARG A 114 -9.99 -6.95 24.18
CA ARG A 114 -9.95 -8.24 24.85
C ARG A 114 -11.24 -8.51 25.64
N TRP A 115 -11.85 -7.49 26.22
CA TRP A 115 -13.16 -7.60 26.86
C TRP A 115 -14.22 -8.07 25.87
N HIS A 116 -14.31 -7.43 24.70
CA HIS A 116 -15.25 -7.84 23.65
C HIS A 116 -14.97 -9.25 23.12
N GLN A 117 -13.70 -9.59 22.84
CA GLN A 117 -13.31 -10.92 22.36
C GLN A 117 -13.62 -12.03 23.38
N ARG A 118 -13.46 -11.74 24.68
CA ARG A 118 -13.76 -12.70 25.76
C ARG A 118 -15.25 -12.72 26.13
N GLY A 119 -16.03 -11.74 25.71
CA GLY A 119 -17.44 -11.58 26.11
C GLY A 119 -17.62 -11.20 27.59
N GLY A 120 -16.62 -10.59 28.23
CA GLY A 120 -16.72 -10.21 29.65
C GLY A 120 -15.40 -10.09 30.41
N ARG A 121 -15.52 -10.15 31.74
CA ARG A 121 -14.41 -9.88 32.67
C ARG A 121 -13.30 -10.92 32.54
N ARG A 122 -12.08 -10.40 32.65
CA ARG A 122 -10.82 -11.14 32.74
C ARG A 122 -10.86 -12.24 33.80
N ARG A 123 -10.40 -13.44 33.45
CA ARG A 123 -10.31 -14.62 34.33
C ARG A 123 -8.88 -14.96 34.79
N ASN A 124 -7.87 -14.68 33.96
CA ASN A 124 -6.46 -14.99 34.23
C ASN A 124 -5.64 -13.72 34.46
N ALA A 125 -4.49 -13.81 35.15
CA ALA A 125 -3.54 -12.72 35.38
C ALA A 125 -3.00 -12.08 34.07
N PRO A 126 -2.52 -10.80 34.11
CA PRO A 126 -1.92 -10.12 32.94
C PRO A 126 -0.86 -10.98 32.26
N GLY A 127 -0.87 -11.04 30.93
CA GLY A 127 0.16 -11.76 30.16
C GLY A 127 -0.14 -13.24 29.85
N ALA A 128 -1.17 -13.85 30.43
CA ALA A 128 -1.51 -15.27 30.17
C ALA A 128 -2.22 -15.53 28.81
N GLY A 129 -2.03 -14.65 27.82
CA GLY A 129 -2.67 -14.76 26.50
C GLY A 129 -1.64 -14.59 25.39
N GLY A 130 -1.99 -15.04 24.18
CA GLY A 130 -1.08 -15.05 23.03
C GLY A 130 -0.37 -13.72 22.78
N ARG A 131 0.91 -13.82 22.43
CA ARG A 131 1.80 -12.68 22.16
C ARG A 131 1.34 -11.90 20.94
N ARG A 132 1.27 -10.57 21.06
CA ARG A 132 1.02 -9.69 19.89
C ARG A 132 2.29 -9.59 19.05
N LEU A 133 2.10 -9.65 17.73
CA LEU A 133 3.20 -9.59 16.77
C LEU A 133 3.88 -8.21 16.71
N LEU A 134 3.15 -7.14 17.03
CA LEU A 134 3.62 -5.75 17.01
C LEU A 134 3.31 -5.09 18.37
N SER A 135 4.26 -4.30 18.86
CA SER A 135 4.11 -3.48 20.07
C SER A 135 3.30 -2.21 19.79
N ASP A 136 2.87 -1.54 20.87
CA ASP A 136 2.14 -0.26 20.77
C ASP A 136 3.03 0.87 20.20
N ALA A 137 4.34 0.83 20.48
CA ALA A 137 5.32 1.72 19.85
C ALA A 137 5.49 1.43 18.35
N ALA A 138 5.53 0.15 17.95
CA ALA A 138 5.56 -0.22 16.54
C ALA A 138 4.29 0.23 15.80
N ALA A 139 3.12 0.13 16.45
CA ALA A 139 1.86 0.62 15.92
C ALA A 139 1.89 2.13 15.65
N LEU A 140 2.49 2.92 16.55
CA LEU A 140 2.71 4.36 16.36
C LEU A 140 3.61 4.62 15.14
N LEU A 141 4.78 4.00 15.07
CA LEU A 141 5.72 4.16 13.96
C LEU A 141 5.09 3.84 12.60
N ILE A 142 4.42 2.70 12.49
CA ILE A 142 3.69 2.27 11.27
C ILE A 142 2.68 3.35 10.85
N THR A 143 1.96 3.90 11.83
CA THR A 143 0.92 4.91 11.58
C THR A 143 1.53 6.24 11.16
N VAL A 144 2.56 6.73 11.85
CA VAL A 144 3.25 7.98 11.50
C VAL A 144 3.85 7.89 10.09
N VAL A 145 4.58 6.82 9.78
CA VAL A 145 5.19 6.61 8.45
C VAL A 145 4.12 6.54 7.35
N TYR A 146 2.98 5.90 7.64
CA TYR A 146 1.83 5.86 6.72
C TYR A 146 1.19 7.24 6.52
N LEU A 147 0.95 8.00 7.60
CA LEU A 147 0.38 9.35 7.56
C LEU A 147 1.31 10.35 6.87
N ARG A 148 2.64 10.18 7.02
CA ARG A 148 3.67 10.93 6.29
C ARG A 148 3.75 10.58 4.80
N GLN A 149 2.95 9.63 4.31
CA GLN A 149 2.91 9.19 2.90
C GLN A 149 4.22 8.59 2.39
N VAL A 150 5.07 8.05 3.27
CA VAL A 150 6.38 7.53 2.89
C VAL A 150 6.25 6.21 2.12
N CYS A 151 5.37 5.31 2.55
CA CYS A 151 5.16 4.03 1.87
C CYS A 151 3.77 3.44 2.15
N SER A 152 3.28 2.63 1.22
CA SER A 152 1.92 2.07 1.31
C SER A 152 1.78 1.01 2.41
N GLN A 153 0.54 0.72 2.84
CA GLN A 153 0.23 -0.39 3.75
C GLN A 153 0.79 -1.73 3.25
N ARG A 154 0.83 -1.92 1.92
CA ARG A 154 1.40 -3.11 1.31
C ARG A 154 2.91 -3.19 1.54
N VAL A 155 3.62 -2.07 1.38
CA VAL A 155 5.07 -2.01 1.64
C VAL A 155 5.36 -2.29 3.12
N LEU A 156 4.57 -1.70 4.04
CA LEU A 156 4.69 -1.96 5.47
C LEU A 156 4.40 -3.43 5.83
N SER A 157 3.39 -4.03 5.19
CA SER A 157 3.05 -5.44 5.34
C SER A 157 4.17 -6.37 4.85
N GLU A 158 4.73 -6.09 3.67
CA GLU A 158 5.85 -6.85 3.10
C GLU A 158 7.11 -6.70 3.97
N LEU A 159 7.43 -5.49 4.43
CA LEU A 159 8.58 -5.19 5.28
C LEU A 159 8.51 -5.91 6.64
N LEU A 160 7.34 -5.91 7.28
CA LEU A 160 7.17 -6.44 8.64
C LEU A 160 6.76 -7.93 8.66
N GLY A 161 6.46 -8.51 7.51
CA GLY A 161 5.93 -9.88 7.40
C GLY A 161 4.58 -10.06 8.13
N VAL A 162 3.74 -9.02 8.11
CA VAL A 162 2.44 -8.97 8.82
C VAL A 162 1.32 -8.84 7.81
N ASN A 163 0.18 -9.47 8.06
CA ASN A 163 -0.99 -9.39 7.19
C ASN A 163 -1.43 -7.92 6.94
N PRO A 164 -1.72 -7.51 5.69
CA PRO A 164 -2.24 -6.17 5.38
C PRO A 164 -3.48 -5.76 6.18
N ASN A 165 -4.35 -6.70 6.54
CA ASN A 165 -5.54 -6.40 7.35
C ASN A 165 -5.15 -5.94 8.76
N SER A 166 -4.21 -6.64 9.40
CA SER A 166 -3.69 -6.28 10.72
C SER A 166 -2.99 -4.92 10.71
N ILE A 167 -2.19 -4.63 9.67
CA ILE A 167 -1.58 -3.31 9.47
C ILE A 167 -2.67 -2.23 9.33
N GLY A 168 -3.71 -2.51 8.54
CA GLY A 168 -4.80 -1.57 8.32
C GLY A 168 -5.68 -1.31 9.56
N GLU A 169 -5.83 -2.28 10.46
CA GLU A 169 -6.49 -2.11 11.76
C GLU A 169 -5.64 -1.27 12.70
N ILE A 170 -4.34 -1.57 12.81
CA ILE A 170 -3.38 -0.82 13.62
C ILE A 170 -3.37 0.67 13.23
N ILE A 171 -3.31 0.96 11.93
CA ILE A 171 -3.31 2.33 11.42
C ILE A 171 -4.61 3.06 11.76
N ALA A 172 -5.75 2.38 11.61
CA ALA A 172 -7.06 2.99 11.90
C ALA A 172 -7.18 3.34 13.40
N GLU A 173 -6.85 2.40 14.27
CA GLU A 173 -6.91 2.60 15.72
C GLU A 173 -5.97 3.71 16.18
N THR A 174 -4.71 3.65 15.76
CA THR A 174 -3.68 4.60 16.21
C THR A 174 -3.94 5.99 15.65
N ARG A 175 -4.47 6.11 14.42
CA ARG A 175 -4.89 7.40 13.87
C ARG A 175 -5.97 8.05 14.72
N MET A 176 -6.99 7.29 15.14
CA MET A 176 -8.02 7.85 16.03
C MET A 176 -7.43 8.35 17.35
N LEU A 177 -6.41 7.65 17.89
CA LEU A 177 -5.71 8.12 19.09
C LEU A 177 -4.93 9.40 18.83
N LEU A 178 -4.24 9.51 17.70
CA LEU A 178 -3.54 10.73 17.30
C LEU A 178 -4.50 11.90 17.15
N ASP A 179 -5.64 11.69 16.48
CA ASP A 179 -6.68 12.70 16.30
C ASP A 179 -7.29 13.12 17.65
N GLU A 180 -7.58 12.19 18.57
CA GLU A 180 -8.05 12.46 19.93
C GLU A 180 -7.07 13.29 20.76
N HIS A 181 -5.77 13.13 20.52
CA HIS A 181 -4.71 13.88 21.21
C HIS A 181 -4.26 15.12 20.42
N GLY A 182 -4.94 15.48 19.32
CA GLY A 182 -4.63 16.66 18.51
C GLY A 182 -3.30 16.59 17.75
N HIS A 183 -2.75 15.39 17.55
CA HIS A 183 -1.48 15.20 16.83
C HIS A 183 -1.73 15.03 15.34
N HIS A 184 -1.44 16.09 14.58
CA HIS A 184 -1.49 16.07 13.13
C HIS A 184 -0.12 15.77 12.53
N VAL A 185 -0.05 14.71 11.73
CA VAL A 185 1.17 14.30 11.03
C VAL A 185 1.19 14.92 9.64
N THR A 186 2.20 15.75 9.36
CA THR A 186 2.35 16.42 8.06
C THR A 186 2.87 15.45 6.99
N PRO A 187 2.21 15.31 5.84
CA PRO A 187 2.71 14.51 4.72
C PRO A 187 4.10 14.95 4.23
N THR A 188 4.90 14.01 3.71
CA THR A 188 6.19 14.32 3.09
C THR A 188 6.02 14.68 1.60
N THR A 189 6.66 15.76 1.17
CA THR A 189 6.74 16.19 -0.23
C THR A 189 8.03 15.64 -0.85
N GLY A 190 8.06 14.36 -1.24
CA GLY A 190 9.15 13.82 -2.08
C GLY A 190 9.73 12.46 -1.69
N LEU A 191 9.49 11.96 -0.47
CA LEU A 191 10.01 10.66 -0.03
C LEU A 191 8.92 9.59 -0.19
N ARG A 192 9.03 8.72 -1.21
CA ARG A 192 8.03 7.67 -1.47
C ARG A 192 8.64 6.35 -1.94
N PHE A 193 8.25 5.26 -1.29
CA PHE A 193 8.72 3.93 -1.63
C PHE A 193 7.56 3.01 -2.05
N THR A 194 7.77 2.33 -3.17
CA THR A 194 6.84 1.33 -3.72
C THR A 194 7.20 -0.10 -3.34
N THR A 195 8.41 -0.32 -2.81
CA THR A 195 8.94 -1.62 -2.39
C THR A 195 9.61 -1.53 -1.02
N ALA A 196 9.61 -2.64 -0.27
CA ALA A 196 10.30 -2.72 1.02
C ALA A 196 11.84 -2.61 0.85
N ALA A 197 12.38 -3.20 -0.22
CA ALA A 197 13.81 -3.09 -0.55
C ALA A 197 14.25 -1.63 -0.75
N GLY A 198 13.51 -0.86 -1.56
CA GLY A 198 13.86 0.54 -1.82
C GLY A 198 13.84 1.41 -0.55
N LEU A 199 12.93 1.14 0.38
CA LEU A 199 12.90 1.80 1.68
C LEU A 199 14.14 1.44 2.52
N SER A 200 14.51 0.16 2.55
CA SER A 200 15.68 -0.31 3.29
C SER A 200 16.99 0.21 2.73
N ASP A 201 17.12 0.26 1.40
CA ASP A 201 18.31 0.75 0.71
C ASP A 201 18.50 2.25 0.93
N PHE A 202 17.42 3.04 0.90
CA PHE A 202 17.47 4.47 1.23
C PHE A 202 18.04 4.74 2.62
N LEU A 203 17.60 3.96 3.61
CA LEU A 203 18.05 4.13 4.98
C LEU A 203 19.54 3.78 5.14
N ARG A 204 20.04 2.85 4.33
CA ARG A 204 21.44 2.39 4.33
C ARG A 204 22.39 3.34 3.60
N ASP A 205 22.00 3.79 2.39
CA ASP A 205 22.96 4.36 1.43
C ASP A 205 22.84 5.88 1.27
N GLY A 206 21.73 6.51 1.67
CA GLY A 206 21.65 7.96 1.86
C GLY A 206 21.07 8.83 0.73
N PRO A 207 21.17 8.55 -0.58
CA PRO A 207 20.38 9.30 -1.55
C PRO A 207 18.99 8.68 -1.64
N ALA A 208 17.97 9.54 -1.53
CA ALA A 208 16.61 9.16 -1.88
C ALA A 208 16.59 8.57 -3.30
N PRO A 209 15.78 7.54 -3.57
CA PRO A 209 15.36 7.32 -4.95
C PRO A 209 14.80 8.65 -5.46
N ASP A 210 15.19 9.01 -6.68
CA ASP A 210 14.77 10.22 -7.39
C ASP A 210 13.29 10.52 -7.09
N PRO A 211 12.95 11.71 -6.56
CA PRO A 211 11.59 12.00 -6.11
C PRO A 211 10.58 11.84 -7.25
N ALA A 212 9.87 10.70 -7.18
CA ALA A 212 8.49 10.46 -7.59
C ALA A 212 8.20 9.97 -9.03
N PRO A 213 7.17 9.11 -9.18
CA PRO A 213 6.31 9.07 -10.37
C PRO A 213 5.17 10.12 -10.33
N ASN A 214 5.27 11.16 -9.48
CA ASN A 214 4.41 12.33 -9.56
C ASN A 214 5.24 13.50 -10.04
N ARG A 215 5.57 13.45 -11.33
CA ARG A 215 5.98 14.63 -12.06
C ARG A 215 4.80 15.62 -11.99
N PRO A 216 5.02 16.94 -11.84
CA PRO A 216 4.05 17.87 -12.43
C PRO A 216 3.88 17.43 -13.90
N LEU A 217 2.64 17.47 -14.44
CA LEU A 217 2.28 17.12 -15.84
C LEU A 217 3.53 17.05 -16.70
N PRO A 218 3.93 15.90 -17.29
CA PRO A 218 5.18 15.86 -18.04
C PRO A 218 5.13 17.02 -19.02
N GLU A 219 5.96 18.04 -18.78
CA GLU A 219 5.74 19.37 -19.35
C GLU A 219 5.70 19.27 -20.89
N THR A 220 6.55 18.36 -21.37
CA THR A 220 6.61 17.75 -22.70
C THR A 220 5.26 17.24 -23.23
N LEU A 221 4.49 16.47 -22.46
CA LEU A 221 3.19 15.91 -22.88
C LEU A 221 2.06 16.95 -22.87
N SER A 222 2.19 18.02 -22.08
CA SER A 222 1.24 19.14 -22.08
C SER A 222 1.40 20.07 -23.29
N HIS A 223 2.43 19.84 -24.12
CA HIS A 223 2.80 20.70 -25.23
C HIS A 223 1.67 20.87 -26.26
N PRO A 224 1.42 22.10 -26.78
CA PRO A 224 0.32 22.38 -27.70
C PRO A 224 0.31 21.54 -28.98
N ALA A 225 1.49 21.16 -29.49
CA ALA A 225 1.59 20.26 -30.64
C ALA A 225 0.90 18.91 -30.39
N LEU A 226 0.96 18.39 -29.15
CA LEU A 226 0.36 17.13 -28.76
C LEU A 226 -1.11 17.31 -28.35
N THR A 227 -1.42 18.30 -27.52
CA THR A 227 -2.78 18.47 -26.97
C THR A 227 -3.73 19.16 -27.94
N GLY A 228 -3.21 19.94 -28.89
CA GLY A 228 -3.97 20.74 -29.84
C GLY A 228 -4.55 22.02 -29.22
N MET A 229 -4.11 22.37 -28.01
CA MET A 229 -4.55 23.54 -27.25
C MET A 229 -3.36 24.12 -26.48
N SER A 230 -3.43 25.41 -26.13
CA SER A 230 -2.41 26.00 -25.27
C SER A 230 -2.38 25.35 -23.89
N ARG A 231 -1.23 25.43 -23.19
CA ARG A 231 -1.11 24.94 -21.81
C ARG A 231 -2.11 25.62 -20.87
N ARG A 232 -2.41 26.90 -21.11
CA ARG A 232 -3.43 27.65 -20.35
C ARG A 232 -4.83 27.09 -20.55
N GLN A 233 -5.23 26.82 -21.79
CA GLN A 233 -6.52 26.21 -22.11
C GLN A 233 -6.65 24.79 -21.52
N LEU A 234 -5.55 24.03 -21.49
CA LEU A 234 -5.52 22.74 -20.80
C LEU A 234 -5.73 22.90 -19.30
N GLY A 235 -5.09 23.89 -18.66
CA GLY A 235 -5.30 24.23 -17.25
C GLY A 235 -6.76 24.59 -16.95
N GLU A 236 -7.34 25.50 -17.75
CA GLU A 236 -8.75 25.89 -17.65
C GLU A 236 -9.71 24.69 -17.83
N LEU A 237 -9.38 23.75 -18.71
CA LEU A 237 -10.14 22.50 -18.88
C LEU A 237 -10.04 21.61 -17.63
N VAL A 238 -8.84 21.44 -17.07
CA VAL A 238 -8.63 20.65 -15.85
C VAL A 238 -9.42 21.25 -14.69
N GLU A 239 -9.35 22.56 -14.48
CA GLU A 239 -10.08 23.25 -13.41
C GLU A 239 -11.60 23.10 -13.56
N ARG A 240 -12.15 23.32 -14.76
CA ARG A 240 -13.59 23.15 -15.03
C ARG A 240 -14.09 21.74 -14.78
N LEU A 241 -13.23 20.73 -14.96
CA LEU A 241 -13.58 19.33 -14.74
C LEU A 241 -13.28 18.85 -13.31
N ALA A 242 -12.46 19.56 -12.54
CA ALA A 242 -11.95 19.12 -11.24
C ALA A 242 -13.06 18.71 -10.26
N VAL A 243 -14.10 19.55 -10.11
CA VAL A 243 -15.22 19.28 -9.20
C VAL A 243 -16.00 18.03 -9.61
N ARG A 244 -16.28 17.88 -10.91
CA ARG A 244 -17.02 16.73 -11.45
C ARG A 244 -16.20 15.44 -11.36
N GLN A 245 -14.88 15.53 -11.55
CA GLN A 245 -13.96 14.40 -11.36
C GLN A 245 -13.86 13.98 -9.89
N ALA A 246 -13.70 14.93 -8.98
CA ALA A 246 -13.68 14.65 -7.55
C ALA A 246 -14.97 13.93 -7.11
N ALA A 247 -16.13 14.38 -7.60
CA ALA A 247 -17.41 13.72 -7.36
C ALA A 247 -17.48 12.30 -7.92
N LEU A 248 -16.95 12.04 -9.13
CA LEU A 248 -16.92 10.69 -9.72
C LEU A 248 -15.97 9.74 -8.98
N VAL A 249 -14.81 10.23 -8.55
CA VAL A 249 -13.85 9.47 -7.73
C VAL A 249 -14.50 9.08 -6.42
N GLU A 250 -15.20 10.01 -5.78
CA GLU A 250 -15.91 9.77 -4.52
C GLU A 250 -17.08 8.79 -4.70
N ARG A 251 -17.92 8.97 -5.72
CA ARG A 251 -19.02 8.04 -6.03
C ARG A 251 -18.53 6.62 -6.27
N ARG A 252 -17.40 6.46 -6.96
CA ARG A 252 -16.81 5.12 -7.17
C ARG A 252 -16.33 4.50 -5.88
N ARG A 253 -15.66 5.28 -5.02
CA ARG A 253 -15.25 4.83 -3.68
C ARG A 253 -16.47 4.42 -2.86
N TYR A 254 -17.53 5.22 -2.89
CA TYR A 254 -18.81 4.90 -2.25
C TYR A 254 -19.38 3.56 -2.76
N THR A 255 -19.46 3.35 -4.08
CA THR A 255 -19.96 2.09 -4.65
C THR A 255 -19.07 0.89 -4.30
N GLN A 256 -17.75 1.07 -4.25
CA GLN A 256 -16.81 0.01 -3.87
C GLN A 256 -16.83 -0.32 -2.37
N HIS A 257 -17.13 0.66 -1.53
CA HIS A 257 -17.19 0.51 -0.07
C HIS A 257 -18.60 0.18 0.44
N GLY A 258 -19.64 0.34 -0.39
CA GLY A 258 -21.02 -0.02 -0.04
C GLY A 258 -21.68 0.93 0.96
N GLY A 259 -21.19 2.15 1.14
CA GLY A 259 -21.74 3.11 2.10
C GLY A 259 -20.95 4.41 2.24
N GLU A 260 -21.49 5.32 3.08
CA GLU A 260 -20.87 6.62 3.38
C GLU A 260 -19.54 6.48 4.11
N ARG A 261 -18.71 7.53 4.00
CA ARG A 261 -17.46 7.60 4.76
C ARG A 261 -17.75 7.73 6.24
N MET A 262 -17.24 6.79 7.03
CA MET A 262 -17.11 6.96 8.47
C MET A 262 -16.19 8.18 8.74
N PRO A 263 -16.57 9.10 9.63
CA PRO A 263 -15.65 10.13 10.14
C PRO A 263 -14.38 9.45 10.67
N GLY A 264 -13.20 9.88 10.22
CA GLY A 264 -11.92 9.22 10.55
C GLY A 264 -11.59 7.96 9.75
N GLY A 265 -12.48 7.52 8.84
CA GLY A 265 -12.25 6.39 7.94
C GLY A 265 -11.08 6.63 6.97
N ARG A 266 -10.49 5.53 6.48
CA ARG A 266 -9.29 5.49 5.61
C ARG A 266 -9.37 6.49 4.44
N GLY A 267 -8.98 7.73 4.68
CA GLY A 267 -8.59 8.65 3.62
C GLY A 267 -7.41 7.98 2.93
N GLY A 268 -7.56 7.55 1.68
CA GLY A 268 -6.46 6.98 0.93
C GLY A 268 -5.36 8.03 0.83
N ILE A 269 -4.35 7.92 1.68
CA ILE A 269 -3.26 8.89 1.80
C ILE A 269 -2.25 8.72 0.65
N PHE A 270 -2.47 7.73 -0.21
CA PHE A 270 -1.71 7.53 -1.44
C PHE A 270 -2.39 8.27 -2.58
N LEU A 271 -1.65 9.20 -3.17
CA LEU A 271 -2.06 9.85 -4.41
C LEU A 271 -2.46 8.78 -5.42
N GLN A 272 -3.48 9.11 -6.19
CA GLN A 272 -3.85 8.31 -7.35
C GLN A 272 -2.59 8.08 -8.21
N LYS A 273 -2.45 6.90 -8.81
CA LYS A 273 -1.26 6.55 -9.64
C LYS A 273 -1.00 7.54 -10.79
N ILE A 274 -2.03 8.27 -11.17
CA ILE A 274 -2.00 9.47 -12.00
C ILE A 274 -2.99 10.45 -11.36
N THR A 275 -2.59 11.72 -11.28
CA THR A 275 -3.40 12.83 -10.80
C THR A 275 -4.62 13.05 -11.68
N ASP A 276 -5.61 13.80 -11.18
CA ASP A 276 -6.81 14.15 -11.94
C ASP A 276 -6.44 14.95 -13.21
N ALA A 277 -5.44 15.84 -13.12
CA ALA A 277 -4.88 16.55 -14.27
C ALA A 277 -4.25 15.60 -15.30
N GLU A 278 -3.46 14.61 -14.86
CA GLU A 278 -2.85 13.62 -15.76
C GLU A 278 -3.90 12.69 -16.39
N ARG A 279 -4.99 12.38 -15.69
CA ARG A 279 -6.13 11.64 -16.26
C ARG A 279 -6.80 12.42 -17.39
N VAL A 280 -6.97 13.73 -17.22
CA VAL A 280 -7.44 14.63 -18.30
C VAL A 280 -6.47 14.59 -19.47
N LEU A 281 -5.18 14.83 -19.21
CA LEU A 281 -4.16 14.84 -20.25
C LEU A 281 -4.12 13.52 -21.03
N ALA A 282 -4.04 12.38 -20.34
CA ALA A 282 -4.05 11.05 -20.97
C ALA A 282 -5.30 10.83 -21.84
N THR A 283 -6.46 11.32 -21.39
CA THR A 283 -7.72 11.21 -22.13
C THR A 283 -7.76 12.13 -23.34
N VAL A 284 -7.23 13.36 -23.23
CA VAL A 284 -7.06 14.29 -24.35
C VAL A 284 -6.17 13.69 -25.43
N LEU A 285 -4.99 13.19 -25.06
CA LEU A 285 -4.05 12.57 -26.00
C LEU A 285 -4.65 11.32 -26.68
N HIS A 286 -5.42 10.53 -25.93
CA HIS A 286 -6.14 9.37 -26.48
C HIS A 286 -7.25 9.78 -27.46
N ARG A 287 -8.05 10.82 -27.15
CA ARG A 287 -9.11 11.33 -28.04
C ARG A 287 -8.55 11.91 -29.33
N ARG A 288 -7.36 12.50 -29.29
CA ARG A 288 -6.61 12.92 -30.47
C ARG A 288 -6.00 11.77 -31.27
N ARG A 289 -6.11 10.52 -30.81
CA ARG A 289 -5.56 9.32 -31.47
C ARG A 289 -4.04 9.33 -31.66
N LEU A 290 -3.31 10.06 -30.80
CA LEU A 290 -1.85 10.19 -30.89
C LEU A 290 -1.11 8.86 -30.72
N CYS A 291 -1.56 8.01 -29.81
CA CYS A 291 -0.90 6.74 -29.52
C CYS A 291 -1.87 5.72 -28.90
N THR A 292 -1.42 4.48 -28.73
CA THR A 292 -2.22 3.43 -28.11
C THR A 292 -2.27 3.60 -26.58
N ARG A 293 -3.22 2.91 -25.94
CA ARG A 293 -3.28 2.83 -24.47
C ARG A 293 -2.01 2.26 -23.84
N ALA A 294 -1.32 1.35 -24.54
CA ALA A 294 -0.07 0.78 -24.06
C ALA A 294 1.06 1.83 -24.03
N VAL A 295 1.16 2.66 -25.08
CA VAL A 295 2.13 3.77 -25.12
C VAL A 295 1.81 4.83 -24.06
N LEU A 296 0.53 5.15 -23.83
CA LEU A 296 0.15 6.05 -22.72
C LEU A 296 0.53 5.44 -21.36
N ALA A 297 0.34 4.13 -21.18
CA ALA A 297 0.71 3.45 -19.95
C ALA A 297 2.22 3.57 -19.67
N GLU A 298 3.04 3.41 -20.71
CA GLU A 298 4.49 3.63 -20.67
C GLU A 298 4.85 5.09 -20.33
N LEU A 299 4.25 6.06 -21.04
CA LEU A 299 4.51 7.50 -20.83
C LEU A 299 4.19 8.00 -19.42
N PHE A 300 3.10 7.51 -18.84
CA PHE A 300 2.69 7.83 -17.47
C PHE A 300 3.24 6.84 -16.43
N GLN A 301 4.08 5.87 -16.84
CA GLN A 301 4.65 4.83 -15.97
C GLN A 301 3.60 4.09 -15.10
N VAL A 302 2.42 3.85 -15.66
CA VAL A 302 1.32 3.15 -15.00
C VAL A 302 0.87 1.93 -15.80
N SER A 303 0.00 1.10 -15.22
CA SER A 303 -0.53 -0.04 -15.96
C SER A 303 -1.53 0.38 -17.05
N PRO A 304 -1.68 -0.38 -18.15
CA PRO A 304 -2.71 -0.13 -19.17
C PRO A 304 -4.13 -0.10 -18.61
N ARG A 305 -4.39 -0.81 -17.51
CA ARG A 305 -5.66 -0.78 -16.77
C ARG A 305 -5.89 0.58 -16.10
N THR A 306 -4.85 1.21 -15.58
CA THR A 306 -4.94 2.54 -14.95
C THR A 306 -5.34 3.59 -15.98
N ILE A 307 -4.69 3.60 -17.14
CA ILE A 307 -5.10 4.46 -18.26
C ILE A 307 -6.53 4.11 -18.71
N GLY A 308 -6.87 2.83 -18.83
CA GLY A 308 -8.22 2.40 -19.21
C GLY A 308 -9.31 2.96 -18.30
N ASN A 309 -9.07 2.93 -16.98
CA ASN A 309 -9.98 3.53 -16.01
C ASN A 309 -10.05 5.06 -16.18
N ALA A 310 -8.92 5.74 -16.32
CA ALA A 310 -8.91 7.19 -16.57
C ALA A 310 -9.74 7.58 -17.80
N LEU A 311 -9.63 6.83 -18.89
CA LEU A 311 -10.43 7.07 -20.10
C LEU A 311 -11.93 6.90 -19.87
N LEU A 312 -12.32 5.85 -19.12
CA LEU A 312 -13.74 5.63 -18.79
C LEU A 312 -14.29 6.76 -17.91
N ASP A 313 -13.45 7.30 -17.03
CA ASP A 313 -13.85 8.30 -16.03
C ASP A 313 -13.98 9.69 -16.66
N VAL A 314 -13.03 10.08 -17.50
CA VAL A 314 -12.91 11.44 -18.02
C VAL A 314 -13.61 11.63 -19.36
N ARG A 315 -13.75 10.58 -20.20
CA ARG A 315 -14.38 10.71 -21.51
C ARG A 315 -15.81 11.28 -21.46
N PRO A 316 -16.72 10.83 -20.56
CA PRO A 316 -18.05 11.40 -20.47
C PRO A 316 -18.04 12.87 -20.06
N LEU A 317 -17.08 13.27 -19.21
CA LEU A 317 -16.95 14.65 -18.77
C LEU A 317 -16.50 15.57 -19.90
N LEU A 318 -15.56 15.12 -20.73
CA LEU A 318 -15.12 15.85 -21.91
C LEU A 318 -16.25 15.98 -22.94
N GLU A 319 -17.04 14.92 -23.15
CA GLU A 319 -18.19 14.94 -24.05
C GLU A 319 -19.27 15.91 -23.56
N GLN A 320 -19.56 15.93 -22.25
CA GLN A 320 -20.47 16.90 -21.63
C GLN A 320 -19.97 18.34 -21.70
N ASP A 321 -18.65 18.54 -21.65
CA ASP A 321 -18.02 19.85 -21.82
C ASP A 321 -17.93 20.28 -23.30
N GLY A 322 -18.44 19.45 -24.24
CA GLY A 322 -18.41 19.72 -25.68
C GLY A 322 -17.02 19.56 -26.32
N TYR A 323 -16.06 18.96 -25.64
CA TYR A 323 -14.70 18.82 -26.13
C TYR A 323 -14.60 17.75 -27.24
N THR A 324 -14.49 18.22 -28.48
CA THR A 324 -14.32 17.37 -29.68
C THR A 324 -13.02 17.72 -30.38
N PRO A 325 -11.89 17.07 -30.04
CA PRO A 325 -10.62 17.46 -30.62
C PRO A 325 -10.42 16.89 -32.02
N ALA A 326 -9.75 17.65 -32.88
CA ALA A 326 -9.27 17.17 -34.16
C ALA A 326 -8.23 16.04 -33.94
N PRO A 327 -8.28 14.95 -34.73
CA PRO A 327 -7.25 13.91 -34.70
C PRO A 327 -5.86 14.53 -34.94
N ALA A 328 -4.85 14.01 -34.24
CA ALA A 328 -3.48 14.41 -34.49
C ALA A 328 -3.04 13.94 -35.89
N PRO A 329 -2.17 14.72 -36.57
CA PRO A 329 -1.71 14.40 -37.92
C PRO A 329 -0.84 13.13 -37.96
N THR A 330 -0.16 12.83 -36.85
CA THR A 330 0.77 11.71 -36.75
C THR A 330 0.42 10.83 -35.56
N ARG A 331 0.48 9.50 -35.76
CA ARG A 331 0.27 8.51 -34.71
C ARG A 331 1.59 7.84 -34.35
N TYR A 332 1.97 7.92 -33.09
CA TYR A 332 3.20 7.35 -32.56
C TYR A 332 2.98 5.95 -32.00
N ARG A 333 3.92 5.04 -32.29
CA ARG A 333 3.87 3.63 -31.85
C ARG A 333 4.65 3.36 -30.56
N THR A 334 5.54 4.26 -30.15
CA THR A 334 6.38 4.13 -28.94
C THR A 334 6.41 5.45 -28.18
N ALA A 335 6.68 5.37 -26.86
CA ALA A 335 6.81 6.55 -26.02
C ALA A 335 8.00 7.44 -26.46
N ALA A 336 9.14 6.81 -26.76
CA ALA A 336 10.34 7.49 -27.21
C ALA A 336 10.11 8.31 -28.50
N ALA A 337 9.42 7.74 -29.49
CA ALA A 337 9.14 8.44 -30.75
C ALA A 337 8.20 9.64 -30.55
N LEU A 338 7.24 9.53 -29.63
CA LEU A 338 6.35 10.65 -29.28
C LEU A 338 7.12 11.77 -28.59
N LEU A 339 7.97 11.43 -27.61
CA LEU A 339 8.77 12.41 -26.86
C LEU A 339 9.78 13.13 -27.77
N ALA A 340 10.43 12.40 -28.68
CA ALA A 340 11.39 12.98 -29.64
C ALA A 340 10.74 13.94 -30.65
N ALA A 341 9.43 13.80 -30.91
CA ALA A 341 8.70 14.65 -31.85
C ALA A 341 8.15 15.94 -31.21
N VAL A 342 8.33 16.12 -29.89
CA VAL A 342 7.90 17.36 -29.21
C VAL A 342 8.94 18.45 -29.49
N PRO A 343 8.53 19.59 -30.06
CA PRO A 343 9.43 20.74 -30.22
C PRO A 343 10.04 21.11 -28.87
N GLN A 344 11.35 21.27 -28.83
CA GLN A 344 11.99 21.88 -27.68
C GLN A 344 11.65 23.37 -27.74
N GLU A 345 11.12 23.95 -26.67
CA GLU A 345 10.96 25.40 -26.60
C GLU A 345 12.38 26.00 -26.60
N GLU A 346 12.77 26.63 -27.70
CA GLU A 346 13.95 27.48 -27.75
C GLU A 346 13.73 28.57 -26.70
N GLY A 347 14.61 28.58 -25.69
CA GLY A 347 14.64 29.62 -24.68
C GLY A 347 14.72 30.98 -25.37
N ASP A 348 13.83 31.86 -24.92
CA ASP A 348 13.77 33.28 -25.19
C ASP A 348 15.18 33.87 -25.41
N THR A 349 15.63 33.91 -26.67
CA THR A 349 16.75 34.76 -27.06
C THR A 349 16.22 36.17 -26.94
N THR A 350 16.43 36.78 -25.77
CA THR A 350 16.32 38.22 -25.61
C THR A 350 17.33 38.86 -26.55
N GLU A 351 16.84 39.20 -27.73
CA GLU A 351 17.46 40.05 -28.71
C GLU A 351 17.54 41.46 -28.09
N SER A 352 18.61 41.71 -27.32
CA SER A 352 18.99 43.07 -26.91
C SER A 352 19.45 43.83 -28.16
N THR A 353 18.51 44.47 -28.83
CA THR A 353 18.77 45.58 -29.75
C THR A 353 17.81 46.72 -29.44
N HIS A 354 18.20 47.61 -28.52
CA HIS A 354 18.35 49.04 -28.79
C HIS A 354 18.90 49.81 -27.60
#